data_AF-A0A6G1RLE6-F1
#
_entry.id   AF-A0A6G1RLE6-F1
#
_cell.length_a   1.000
_cell.length_b   1.000
_cell.length_c   1.000
_cell.angle_alpha   90.00
_cell.angle_beta   90.00
_cell.angle_gamma   90.00
#
_symmetry.space_group_name_H-M   'P 1'
#
loop_
_entity.id
_entity.type
_entity.pdbx_description
1 polymer ?
#
loop_
_entity_poly.entity_id
_entity_poly.type
_entity_poly.pdbx_seq_one_letter_code
_entity_poly.pdbx_strand_id
1 'polypeptide(L)'
;TNTKLRYQITAGNTGGVLDVEPETGAIFIAQPLDYEETKMYEIHLLASDGKWEDYAVIIINIMNKNDETPVFSINEYYGSIIEELDGLPVFVLQVMAKDPDSNVDEGDLRYSLHGHGAADIFTIDEKTGSIYS
;
A
#
# COMPACT_ATOMS: atom_id res chain seq x y z
N THR A 1 -0.85 -21.53 -46.37
CA THR A 1 -1.64 -20.37 -45.89
C THR A 1 -0.89 -19.76 -44.73
N ASN A 2 -0.60 -18.46 -44.78
CA ASN A 2 0.01 -17.75 -43.66
C ASN A 2 -1.15 -17.20 -42.81
N THR A 3 -1.66 -18.02 -41.89
CA THR A 3 -2.82 -17.66 -41.07
C THR A 3 -2.37 -16.71 -39.97
N LYS A 4 -3.11 -15.61 -39.77
CA LYS A 4 -2.75 -14.59 -38.79
C LYS A 4 -3.09 -15.11 -37.39
N LEU A 5 -2.12 -15.07 -36.47
CA LEU A 5 -2.32 -15.43 -35.08
C LEU A 5 -3.22 -14.39 -34.40
N ARG A 6 -4.14 -14.86 -33.56
CA ARG A 6 -4.96 -14.04 -32.68
C ARG A 6 -4.73 -14.41 -31.23
N TYR A 7 -4.66 -13.38 -30.37
CA TYR A 7 -4.41 -13.52 -28.94
C TYR A 7 -5.66 -13.16 -28.14
N GLN A 8 -5.88 -13.88 -27.03
CA GLN A 8 -7.01 -13.63 -26.13
C GLN A 8 -6.65 -14.03 -24.70
N ILE A 9 -7.02 -13.22 -23.72
CA ILE A 9 -6.98 -13.62 -22.31
C ILE A 9 -8.22 -14.46 -22.01
N THR A 10 -8.03 -15.70 -21.55
CA THR A 10 -9.11 -16.67 -21.34
C THR A 10 -9.47 -16.86 -19.86
N ALA A 11 -8.55 -16.55 -18.95
CA ALA A 11 -8.78 -16.62 -17.50
C ALA A 11 -7.80 -15.71 -16.73
N GLY A 12 -8.08 -15.50 -15.45
CA GLY A 12 -7.18 -14.79 -14.52
C GLY A 12 -7.28 -13.26 -14.54
N ASN A 13 -8.03 -12.69 -15.48
CA ASN A 13 -8.27 -11.25 -15.60
C ASN A 13 -9.54 -10.82 -14.85
N THR A 14 -9.57 -11.08 -13.54
CA THR A 14 -10.68 -10.65 -12.68
C THR A 14 -10.84 -9.13 -12.74
N GLY A 15 -12.08 -8.65 -12.91
CA GLY A 15 -12.37 -7.21 -13.00
C GLY A 15 -12.02 -6.54 -14.33
N GLY A 16 -11.44 -7.27 -15.31
CA GLY A 16 -11.09 -6.70 -16.61
C GLY A 16 -9.98 -5.65 -16.52
N VAL A 17 -9.06 -5.83 -15.57
CA VAL A 17 -7.98 -4.89 -15.27
C VAL A 17 -6.89 -4.90 -16.35
N LEU A 18 -6.68 -6.06 -16.97
CA LEU A 18 -5.74 -6.27 -18.07
C LEU A 18 -6.51 -6.45 -19.37
N ASP A 19 -5.86 -6.20 -20.49
CA ASP A 19 -6.40 -6.52 -21.82
C ASP A 19 -5.26 -6.85 -22.79
N VAL A 20 -5.57 -7.50 -23.90
CA VAL A 20 -4.60 -7.94 -24.91
C VAL A 20 -5.01 -7.48 -26.29
N GLU A 21 -4.06 -6.90 -27.02
CA GLU A 21 -4.26 -6.50 -28.41
C GLU A 21 -4.26 -7.76 -29.28
N PRO A 22 -5.38 -8.12 -29.94
CA PRO A 22 -5.54 -9.47 -30.48
C PRO A 22 -4.58 -9.82 -31.61
N GLU A 23 -3.95 -8.84 -32.27
CA GLU A 23 -3.19 -9.07 -33.49
C GLU A 23 -1.66 -9.08 -33.24
N THR A 24 -1.20 -8.44 -32.16
CA THR A 24 0.20 -8.37 -31.73
C THR A 24 0.47 -9.14 -30.44
N GLY A 25 -0.55 -9.40 -29.62
CA GLY A 25 -0.41 -10.02 -28.31
C GLY A 25 0.10 -9.05 -27.23
N ALA A 26 0.16 -7.75 -27.50
CA ALA A 26 0.56 -6.75 -26.53
C ALA A 26 -0.46 -6.67 -25.38
N ILE A 27 0.01 -6.84 -24.15
CA ILE A 27 -0.83 -6.73 -22.94
C ILE A 27 -0.75 -5.31 -22.41
N PHE A 28 -1.91 -4.76 -22.03
CA PHE A 28 -2.03 -3.42 -21.48
C PHE A 28 -2.93 -3.38 -20.26
N ILE A 29 -2.80 -2.30 -19.50
CA ILE A 29 -3.61 -2.00 -18.33
C ILE A 29 -4.88 -1.28 -18.81
N ALA A 30 -6.04 -1.86 -18.54
CA ALA A 30 -7.35 -1.34 -18.93
C ALA A 30 -8.08 -0.61 -17.79
N GLN A 31 -7.72 -0.89 -16.53
CA GLN A 31 -8.22 -0.23 -15.32
C GLN A 31 -7.07 0.16 -14.39
N PRO A 32 -7.24 1.14 -13.48
CA PRO A 32 -6.24 1.46 -12.48
C PRO A 32 -5.79 0.23 -11.70
N LEU A 33 -4.50 0.17 -11.39
CA LEU A 33 -3.91 -0.85 -10.53
C LEU A 33 -3.81 -0.31 -9.11
N ASP A 34 -4.13 -1.16 -8.15
CA ASP A 34 -3.95 -0.89 -6.72
C ASP A 34 -3.25 -2.10 -6.09
N TYR A 35 -2.07 -1.86 -5.50
CA TYR A 35 -1.25 -2.93 -4.92
C TYR A 35 -1.90 -3.49 -3.65
N GLU A 36 -2.56 -2.64 -2.88
CA GLU A 36 -3.26 -2.97 -1.64
C GLU A 36 -4.47 -3.87 -1.93
N GLU A 37 -5.11 -3.70 -3.09
CA GLU A 37 -6.18 -4.57 -3.58
C GLU A 37 -5.65 -5.87 -4.21
N THR A 38 -4.72 -5.79 -5.17
CA THR A 38 -4.20 -6.96 -5.89
C THR A 38 -2.70 -6.86 -6.19
N LYS A 39 -1.92 -7.76 -5.59
CA LYS A 39 -0.45 -7.78 -5.68
C LYS A 39 0.09 -8.47 -6.92
N MET A 40 -0.69 -9.39 -7.51
CA MET A 40 -0.25 -10.22 -8.63
C MET A 40 -1.44 -10.70 -9.45
N TYR A 41 -1.27 -10.68 -10.78
CA TYR A 41 -2.19 -11.29 -11.72
C TYR A 41 -1.53 -12.49 -12.39
N GLU A 42 -2.20 -13.64 -12.35
CA GLU A 42 -1.88 -14.82 -13.14
C GLU A 42 -2.92 -14.96 -14.24
N ILE A 43 -2.56 -14.60 -15.48
CA ILE A 43 -3.47 -14.64 -16.63
C ILE A 43 -3.14 -15.80 -17.55
N HIS A 44 -4.19 -16.39 -18.14
CA HIS A 44 -4.07 -17.42 -19.16
C HIS A 44 -4.28 -16.79 -20.54
N LEU A 45 -3.29 -16.91 -21.41
CA LEU A 45 -3.31 -16.39 -22.76
C LEU A 45 -3.49 -17.53 -23.76
N LEU A 46 -4.44 -17.37 -24.67
CA LEU A 46 -4.63 -18.20 -25.85
C LEU A 46 -3.98 -17.53 -27.05
N ALA A 47 -3.24 -18.30 -27.84
CA ALA A 47 -2.87 -17.96 -29.21
C ALA A 47 -3.55 -18.93 -30.18
N SER A 48 -4.26 -18.42 -31.20
CA SER A 48 -4.98 -19.23 -32.17
C SER A 48 -4.70 -18.76 -33.60
N ASP A 49 -4.45 -19.70 -34.51
CA ASP A 49 -4.40 -19.42 -35.96
C ASP A 49 -5.76 -19.66 -36.66
N GLY A 50 -6.82 -19.91 -35.88
CA GLY A 50 -8.15 -20.28 -36.34
C GLY A 50 -8.36 -21.78 -36.62
N LYS A 51 -7.29 -22.58 -36.56
CA LYS A 51 -7.35 -24.05 -36.68
C LYS A 51 -6.71 -24.76 -35.49
N TRP A 52 -5.59 -24.23 -35.01
CA TRP A 52 -4.81 -24.73 -33.89
C TRP A 52 -4.71 -23.66 -32.82
N GLU A 53 -4.60 -24.13 -31.58
CA GLU A 53 -4.56 -23.32 -30.38
C GLU A 53 -3.39 -23.75 -29.51
N ASP A 54 -2.78 -22.77 -28.84
CA ASP A 54 -1.78 -22.99 -27.80
C ASP A 54 -2.00 -22.01 -26.65
N TYR A 55 -1.56 -22.38 -25.44
CA TYR A 55 -1.86 -21.68 -24.20
C TYR A 55 -0.59 -21.36 -23.41
N ALA A 56 -0.53 -20.16 -22.83
CA ALA A 56 0.55 -19.73 -21.93
C ALA A 56 -0.02 -19.12 -20.65
N VAL A 57 0.71 -19.26 -19.54
CA VAL A 57 0.42 -18.58 -18.28
C VAL A 57 1.40 -17.42 -18.11
N ILE A 58 0.88 -16.25 -17.80
CA ILE A 58 1.65 -15.02 -17.60
C ILE A 58 1.42 -14.52 -16.19
N ILE A 59 2.51 -14.33 -15.45
CA ILE A 59 2.49 -13.81 -14.09
C ILE A 59 2.98 -12.36 -14.11
N ILE A 60 2.13 -11.44 -13.67
CA ILE A 60 2.41 -10.01 -13.60
C ILE A 60 2.40 -9.60 -12.14
N ASN A 61 3.55 -9.21 -11.62
CA ASN A 61 3.66 -8.67 -10.26
C ASN A 61 3.44 -7.17 -10.29
N ILE A 62 2.56 -6.67 -9.43
CA ILE A 62 2.36 -5.24 -9.24
C ILE A 62 3.45 -4.74 -8.29
N MET A 63 4.08 -3.63 -8.63
CA MET A 63 5.04 -2.99 -7.73
C MET A 63 4.27 -2.03 -6.84
N ASN A 64 4.46 -2.16 -5.53
CA ASN A 64 3.90 -1.24 -4.56
C ASN A 64 4.54 0.15 -4.74
N LYS A 65 3.72 1.20 -4.62
CA LYS A 65 4.11 2.59 -4.51
C LYS A 65 3.55 3.11 -3.19
N ASN A 66 4.36 3.87 -2.44
CA ASN A 66 3.88 4.59 -1.26
C ASN A 66 2.84 5.67 -1.63
N ASP A 67 1.55 5.31 -1.59
CA ASP A 67 0.43 6.20 -1.87
C ASP A 67 -0.73 6.16 -0.87
N GLU A 68 -0.64 5.30 0.14
CA GLU A 68 -1.36 5.46 1.39
C GLU A 68 -0.62 6.43 2.33
N THR A 69 -1.31 6.93 3.36
CA THR A 69 -0.70 7.88 4.31
C THR A 69 -0.90 7.43 5.75
N PRO A 70 0.02 7.78 6.67
CA PRO A 70 -0.14 7.44 8.08
C PRO A 70 -1.42 8.00 8.68
N VAL A 71 -2.18 7.14 9.36
CA VAL A 71 -3.41 7.51 10.07
C VAL A 71 -3.29 7.20 11.56
N PHE A 72 -3.70 8.15 12.41
CA PHE A 72 -3.80 7.91 13.85
C PHE A 72 -4.93 6.93 14.18
N SER A 73 -4.75 6.17 15.25
CA SER A 73 -5.71 5.15 15.69
C SER A 73 -7.02 5.75 16.21
N ILE A 74 -6.95 6.96 16.77
CA ILE A 74 -8.09 7.76 17.24
C ILE A 74 -7.84 9.24 16.95
N ASN A 75 -8.92 10.03 16.90
CA ASN A 75 -8.86 11.45 16.54
C ASN A 75 -8.29 12.34 17.65
N GLU A 76 -8.49 11.96 18.91
CA GLU A 76 -8.12 12.79 20.07
C GLU A 76 -7.54 11.91 21.17
N TYR A 77 -6.36 12.28 21.67
CA TYR A 77 -5.68 11.64 22.79
C TYR A 77 -5.75 12.54 24.01
N TYR A 78 -6.18 11.99 25.14
CA TYR A 78 -6.30 12.70 26.40
C TYR A 78 -5.30 12.13 27.41
N GLY A 79 -4.47 13.00 27.99
CA GLY A 79 -3.56 12.64 29.07
C GLY A 79 -3.60 13.68 30.18
N SER A 80 -3.21 13.26 31.38
CA SER A 80 -3.20 14.10 32.58
C SER A 80 -1.89 13.90 33.32
N ILE A 81 -1.34 14.99 33.84
CA ILE A 81 -0.15 14.98 34.70
C ILE A 81 -0.45 15.70 36.01
N ILE A 82 0.25 15.34 37.07
CA ILE A 82 0.16 16.01 38.39
C ILE A 82 1.35 16.97 38.50
N GLU A 83 1.11 18.16 39.05
CA GLU A 83 2.11 19.24 39.13
C GLU A 83 3.30 18.95 40.06
N GLU A 84 3.14 18.05 41.03
CA GLU A 84 4.13 17.78 42.10
C GLU A 84 4.96 16.50 41.88
N LEU A 85 5.23 16.12 40.62
CA LEU A 85 5.99 14.91 40.33
C LEU A 85 7.50 15.14 40.40
N ASP A 86 8.17 14.45 41.33
CA ASP A 86 9.62 14.30 41.34
C ASP A 86 10.06 13.28 40.28
N GLY A 87 11.18 13.54 39.60
CA GLY A 87 11.81 12.57 38.68
C GLY A 87 11.43 12.72 37.21
N LEU A 88 11.61 13.92 36.65
CA LEU A 88 11.49 14.17 35.21
C LEU A 88 12.54 13.37 34.40
N PRO A 89 12.20 12.92 33.17
CA PRO A 89 10.92 13.12 32.48
C PRO A 89 9.82 12.13 32.91
N VAL A 90 8.56 12.57 32.90
CA VAL A 90 7.41 11.74 33.28
C VAL A 90 6.60 11.37 32.04
N PHE A 91 6.26 10.07 31.91
CA PHE A 91 5.37 9.59 30.86
C PHE A 91 3.95 10.14 31.02
N VAL A 92 3.40 10.70 29.95
CA VAL A 92 2.05 11.29 29.93
C VAL A 92 1.07 10.36 29.23
N LEU A 93 1.33 10.05 27.96
CA LEU A 93 0.50 9.21 27.11
C LEU A 93 1.31 8.71 25.92
N GLN A 94 0.76 7.76 25.17
CA GLN A 94 1.33 7.29 23.91
C GLN A 94 0.30 7.47 22.78
N VAL A 95 0.75 8.05 21.67
CA VAL A 95 -0.03 8.09 20.42
C VAL A 95 0.36 6.93 19.52
N MET A 96 -0.56 6.51 18.66
CA MET A 96 -0.33 5.39 17.75
C MET A 96 -0.93 5.68 16.39
N ALA A 97 -0.08 5.70 15.37
CA ALA A 97 -0.46 5.76 13.98
C ALA A 97 -0.07 4.46 13.26
N LYS A 98 -0.75 4.19 12.16
CA LYS A 98 -0.44 3.10 11.24
C LYS A 98 -0.42 3.66 9.82
N ASP A 99 0.55 3.23 9.03
CA ASP A 99 0.47 3.37 7.58
C ASP A 99 -0.18 2.10 7.03
N PRO A 100 -1.32 2.17 6.33
CA PRO A 100 -1.93 0.98 5.75
C PRO A 100 -1.18 0.48 4.52
N ASP A 101 -0.22 1.26 3.99
CA ASP A 101 0.65 0.79 2.92
C ASP A 101 1.43 -0.46 3.36
N SER A 102 1.35 -1.49 2.54
CA SER A 102 2.00 -2.76 2.84
C SER A 102 3.52 -2.78 2.62
N ASN A 103 4.11 -1.71 2.08
CA ASN A 103 5.56 -1.52 1.97
C ASN A 103 6.18 -0.72 3.13
N VAL A 104 5.36 -0.10 3.99
CA VAL A 104 5.85 0.69 5.10
C VAL A 104 6.03 -0.21 6.31
N ASP A 105 7.28 -0.39 6.74
CA ASP A 105 7.54 -0.96 8.05
C ASP A 105 6.99 0.00 9.12
N GLU A 106 6.17 -0.48 10.06
CA GLU A 106 5.66 0.37 11.16
C GLU A 106 6.81 1.07 11.93
N GLY A 107 8.02 0.49 11.90
CA GLY A 107 9.24 1.06 12.45
C GLY A 107 9.81 2.28 11.71
N ASP A 108 9.31 2.62 10.53
CA ASP A 108 9.70 3.80 9.75
C ASP A 108 8.80 5.02 10.01
N LEU A 109 7.69 4.84 10.73
CA LEU A 109 6.88 5.96 11.20
C LEU A 109 7.69 6.86 12.15
N ARG A 110 7.55 8.18 11.95
CA ARG A 110 8.21 9.20 12.78
C ARG A 110 7.19 10.18 13.35
N TYR A 111 7.12 10.24 14.68
CA TYR A 111 6.23 11.14 15.41
C TYR A 111 6.93 12.47 15.72
N SER A 112 6.19 13.57 15.67
CA SER A 112 6.69 14.90 16.02
C SER A 112 5.58 15.77 16.60
N LEU A 113 5.92 16.58 17.61
CA LEU A 113 5.00 17.54 18.22
C LEU A 113 5.06 18.88 17.50
N HIS A 114 3.89 19.42 17.19
CA HIS A 114 3.71 20.74 16.59
C HIS A 114 2.66 21.52 17.37
N GLY A 115 2.79 22.86 17.38
CA GLY A 115 1.88 23.75 18.10
C GLY A 115 2.61 24.65 19.09
N HIS A 116 1.98 25.76 19.44
CA HIS A 116 2.59 26.78 20.30
C HIS A 116 2.75 26.25 21.73
N GLY A 117 3.97 26.28 22.27
CA GLY A 117 4.29 25.87 23.65
C GLY A 117 4.37 24.35 23.89
N ALA A 118 3.93 23.52 22.94
CA ALA A 118 3.91 22.07 23.11
C ALA A 118 5.32 21.48 23.23
N ALA A 119 6.24 21.89 22.35
CA ALA A 119 7.63 21.42 22.35
C ALA A 119 8.51 22.07 23.44
N ASP A 120 8.01 23.09 24.14
CA ASP A 120 8.73 23.75 25.23
C ASP A 120 8.56 23.00 26.56
N ILE A 121 7.45 22.25 26.71
CA ILE A 121 7.05 21.58 27.94
C ILE A 121 7.03 20.05 27.76
N PHE A 122 6.71 19.57 26.55
CA PHE A 122 6.62 18.15 26.26
C PHE A 122 7.64 17.72 25.20
N THR A 123 8.06 16.47 25.31
CA THR A 123 8.84 15.77 24.29
C THR A 123 8.07 14.56 23.79
N ILE A 124 8.33 14.14 22.55
CA ILE A 124 7.79 12.92 21.98
C ILE A 124 8.94 12.04 21.49
N ASP A 125 8.87 10.76 21.81
CA ASP A 125 9.77 9.78 21.22
C ASP A 125 9.34 9.53 19.77
N GLU A 126 10.24 9.82 18.84
CA GLU A 126 9.97 9.80 17.39
C GLU A 126 9.58 8.41 16.87
N LYS A 127 9.91 7.31 17.55
CA LYS A 127 9.63 5.95 17.07
C LYS A 127 8.40 5.34 17.72
N THR A 128 8.19 5.64 19.00
CA THR A 128 7.14 5.02 19.80
C THR A 128 5.91 5.90 19.95
N GLY A 129 6.00 7.20 19.69
CA GLY A 129 4.90 8.14 19.93
C GLY A 129 4.63 8.39 21.41
N SER A 130 5.55 7.98 22.30
CA SER A 130 5.43 8.22 23.74
C SER A 130 5.71 9.69 24.04
N ILE A 131 4.79 10.35 24.74
CA ILE A 131 4.90 11.76 25.13
C ILE A 131 5.32 11.84 26.60
N TYR A 132 6.31 12.68 26.86
CA TYR A 132 6.85 12.95 28.19
C TYR A 132 6.83 14.44 28.51
N SER A 133 6.69 14.78 29.79
CA SER A 133 6.92 16.13 30.32
C SER A 133 8.23 16.23 31.08
#